data_AF-A0A522CP55-F1
#
_entry.id   AF-A0A522CP55-F1
#
_cell.length_a   1.000
_cell.length_b   1.000
_cell.length_c   1.000
_cell.angle_alpha   90.00
_cell.angle_beta   90.00
_cell.angle_gamma   90.00
#
_symmetry.space_group_name_H-M   'P 1'
#
loop_
_entity.id
_entity.type
_entity.pdbx_description
1 polymer ?
#
loop_
_entity_poly.entity_id
_entity_poly.type
_entity_poly.pdbx_seq_one_letter_code
_entity_poly.pdbx_strand_id
1 'polypeptide(L)'
;MKMTRRGFMLKSMAGAGLLVGSGALFSACMGHGVRRDDFRNGARAFEPVPALDEDTAAILYYASLAPSGHNSQPWYIKMIDRNEFLVGADPARRLTAVDPDNREALLSIGAFLENLSIAAGCLGYEAEIKVIANSQKDEEVARVTLRKAKATDYPISRLVSRKTVKRGHLTTVIKAADIDFLSGELKGHLFYFPRDTRHANCIKEGAIEAYRSWVERDAAQKENTAWSRLSNADARKYRDGLTTEGMEIKGIAGFYVRNFVSPEDFMKPGMLKQSLQFAVDRAGEGGGWIIITGYGDGVAGLIETGRRFERMALTARERLIGLHPMTQLLEEEPGQKLIASNHVSRMNAQFVLRVGYVESYPQPVSLRRPVSWFLRT
;
A
#
# COMPACT_ATOMS: atom_id res chain seq x y z
N MET A 1 48.60 -1.90 19.17
CA MET A 1 48.41 -1.57 17.74
C MET A 1 46.91 -1.48 17.47
N LYS A 2 46.35 -0.27 17.27
CA LYS A 2 44.90 -0.07 17.05
C LYS A 2 44.51 -0.57 15.65
N MET A 3 43.76 -1.67 15.58
CA MET A 3 43.19 -2.16 14.32
C MET A 3 42.01 -1.28 13.89
N THR A 4 42.06 -0.77 12.67
CA THR A 4 40.98 0.02 12.06
C THR A 4 39.96 -0.89 11.36
N ARG A 5 38.68 -0.44 11.33
CA ARG A 5 37.51 -1.17 10.76
C ARG A 5 37.70 -1.71 9.33
N ARG A 6 38.64 -1.16 8.56
CA ARG A 6 38.95 -1.59 7.19
C ARG A 6 39.78 -2.89 7.14
N GLY A 7 40.58 -3.17 8.18
CA GLY A 7 41.43 -4.37 8.24
C GLY A 7 40.67 -5.67 8.56
N PHE A 8 39.49 -5.57 9.16
CA PHE A 8 38.65 -6.73 9.49
C PHE A 8 37.91 -7.29 8.25
N MET A 9 37.44 -6.42 7.35
CA MET A 9 36.75 -6.86 6.12
C MET A 9 37.69 -7.48 5.08
N LEU A 10 38.96 -7.06 5.02
CA LEU A 10 39.92 -7.62 4.05
C LEU A 10 40.45 -9.00 4.45
N LYS A 11 40.49 -9.33 5.75
CA LYS A 11 40.94 -10.65 6.23
C LYS A 11 39.84 -11.70 6.30
N SER A 12 38.57 -11.31 6.21
CA SER A 12 37.44 -12.27 6.15
C SER A 12 37.24 -12.88 4.75
N MET A 13 37.87 -12.35 3.70
CA MET A 13 37.84 -12.91 2.34
C MET A 13 38.95 -13.95 2.06
N ALA A 14 39.87 -14.18 2.99
CA ALA A 14 41.01 -15.10 2.81
C ALA A 14 40.91 -16.39 3.66
N GLY A 15 39.70 -16.78 4.07
CA GLY A 15 39.41 -17.99 4.83
C GLY A 15 38.44 -18.91 4.11
N ALA A 16 38.65 -19.15 2.82
CA ALA A 16 37.91 -20.16 2.05
C ALA A 16 38.50 -21.55 2.34
N GLY A 17 38.12 -22.14 3.48
CA GLY A 17 38.51 -23.49 3.83
C GLY A 17 37.82 -23.92 5.12
N LEU A 18 36.93 -24.91 5.01
CA LEU A 18 36.16 -25.57 6.08
C LEU A 18 35.06 -24.73 6.74
N LEU A 19 33.89 -24.63 6.10
CA LEU A 19 32.63 -24.32 6.80
C LEU A 19 31.39 -24.68 5.95
N VAL A 20 31.29 -25.94 5.51
CA VAL A 20 30.09 -26.44 4.78
C VAL A 20 28.84 -26.49 5.70
N GLY A 21 28.99 -26.32 7.02
CA GLY A 21 27.89 -26.27 7.99
C GLY A 21 27.40 -24.86 8.40
N SER A 22 28.13 -23.78 8.10
CA SER A 22 27.72 -22.42 8.52
C SER A 22 26.83 -21.71 7.50
N GLY A 23 26.77 -22.15 6.25
CA GLY A 23 25.91 -21.53 5.21
C GLY A 23 24.41 -21.64 5.53
N ALA A 24 23.97 -22.79 6.06
CA ALA A 24 22.58 -23.01 6.46
C ALA A 24 22.20 -22.21 7.73
N LEU A 25 23.13 -22.11 8.70
CA LEU A 25 22.95 -21.29 9.90
C LEU A 25 23.00 -19.79 9.60
N PHE A 26 23.88 -19.33 8.70
CA PHE A 26 23.91 -17.94 8.23
C PHE A 26 22.65 -17.59 7.44
N SER A 27 22.14 -18.49 6.59
CA SER A 27 20.89 -18.28 5.86
C SER A 27 19.67 -18.26 6.80
N ALA A 28 19.70 -19.01 7.91
CA ALA A 28 18.66 -18.96 8.94
C ALA A 28 18.72 -17.65 9.76
N CYS A 29 19.92 -17.14 10.07
CA CYS A 29 20.09 -15.83 10.73
C CYS A 29 19.72 -14.65 9.82
N MET A 30 19.88 -14.81 8.50
CA MET A 30 19.42 -13.84 7.48
C MET A 30 17.94 -13.99 7.12
N GLY A 31 17.17 -14.71 7.94
CA GLY A 31 15.75 -14.98 7.77
C GLY A 31 14.92 -13.73 7.44
N HIS A 32 13.77 -13.97 6.82
CA HIS A 32 12.83 -12.91 6.45
C HIS A 32 12.44 -12.05 7.66
N GLY A 33 12.17 -10.76 7.42
CA GLY A 33 11.55 -9.90 8.43
C GLY A 33 10.12 -10.34 8.76
N VAL A 34 9.52 -9.67 9.74
CA VAL A 34 8.16 -9.95 10.20
C VAL A 34 7.15 -9.78 9.06
N ARG A 35 6.30 -10.79 8.85
CA ARG A 35 5.27 -10.85 7.81
C ARG A 35 3.90 -11.10 8.42
N ARG A 36 2.85 -10.94 7.60
CA ARG A 36 1.46 -11.13 8.02
C ARG A 36 1.21 -12.54 8.57
N ASP A 37 1.79 -13.56 7.94
CA ASP A 37 1.60 -14.96 8.33
C ASP A 37 2.17 -15.29 9.72
N ASP A 38 3.13 -14.50 10.23
CA ASP A 38 3.71 -14.67 11.57
C ASP A 38 2.72 -14.42 12.71
N PHE A 39 1.56 -13.83 12.41
CA PHE A 39 0.51 -13.50 13.38
C PHE A 39 -0.72 -14.42 13.27
N ARG A 40 -0.67 -15.47 12.44
CA ARG A 40 -1.77 -16.43 12.34
C ARG A 40 -1.80 -17.30 13.61
N ASN A 41 -2.98 -17.48 14.19
CA ASN A 41 -3.17 -18.30 15.38
C ASN A 41 -3.89 -19.61 15.00
N GLY A 42 -3.10 -20.64 14.69
CA GLY A 42 -3.62 -21.92 14.20
C GLY A 42 -4.42 -21.77 12.91
N ALA A 43 -5.66 -22.27 12.90
CA ALA A 43 -6.56 -22.17 11.75
C ALA A 43 -7.17 -20.77 11.58
N ARG A 44 -7.18 -19.91 12.62
CA ARG A 44 -7.79 -18.59 12.56
C ARG A 44 -6.87 -17.58 11.88
N ALA A 45 -7.46 -16.80 10.96
CA ALA A 45 -6.75 -15.74 10.25
C ALA A 45 -6.53 -14.48 11.11
N PHE A 46 -7.29 -14.32 12.20
CA PHE A 46 -7.27 -13.14 13.06
C PHE A 46 -7.55 -13.48 14.54
N GLU A 47 -7.19 -12.54 15.42
CA GLU A 47 -7.38 -12.63 16.88
C GLU A 47 -8.85 -12.35 17.26
N PRO A 48 -9.49 -13.12 18.16
CA PRO A 48 -10.84 -12.84 18.62
C PRO A 48 -10.98 -11.44 19.24
N VAL A 49 -12.11 -10.78 19.00
CA VAL A 49 -12.43 -9.46 19.56
C VAL A 49 -13.63 -9.60 20.48
N PRO A 50 -13.46 -9.61 21.82
CA PRO A 50 -14.57 -9.91 22.75
C PRO A 50 -15.81 -9.02 22.61
N ALA A 51 -15.65 -7.79 22.11
CA ALA A 51 -16.74 -6.84 21.90
C ALA A 51 -17.56 -7.09 20.62
N LEU A 52 -17.17 -8.03 19.77
CA LEU A 52 -17.79 -8.30 18.46
C LEU A 52 -18.12 -9.79 18.31
N ASP A 53 -19.18 -10.09 17.56
CA ASP A 53 -19.40 -11.46 17.09
C ASP A 53 -18.35 -11.88 16.04
N GLU A 54 -18.24 -13.19 15.80
CA GLU A 54 -17.21 -13.78 14.94
C GLU A 54 -17.30 -13.30 13.48
N ASP A 55 -18.52 -13.11 12.95
CA ASP A 55 -18.71 -12.64 11.58
C ASP A 55 -18.29 -11.17 11.45
N THR A 56 -18.75 -10.30 12.36
CA THR A 56 -18.37 -8.87 12.36
C THR A 56 -16.85 -8.70 12.51
N ALA A 57 -16.22 -9.47 13.40
CA ALA A 57 -14.77 -9.44 13.57
C ALA A 57 -14.03 -9.92 12.29
N ALA A 58 -14.53 -10.96 11.62
CA ALA A 58 -13.97 -11.44 10.36
C ALA A 58 -14.10 -10.40 9.24
N ILE A 59 -15.28 -9.80 9.09
CA ILE A 59 -15.56 -8.74 8.11
C ILE A 59 -14.56 -7.58 8.29
N LEU A 60 -14.38 -7.09 9.53
CA LEU A 60 -13.46 -5.99 9.81
C LEU A 60 -11.99 -6.38 9.63
N TYR A 61 -11.62 -7.64 9.91
CA TYR A 61 -10.29 -8.14 9.61
C TYR A 61 -10.00 -8.08 8.10
N TYR A 62 -10.89 -8.62 7.27
CA TYR A 62 -10.72 -8.61 5.82
C TYR A 62 -10.76 -7.19 5.24
N ALA A 63 -11.64 -6.32 5.77
CA ALA A 63 -11.68 -4.90 5.43
C ALA A 63 -10.31 -4.23 5.66
N SER A 64 -9.66 -4.53 6.79
CA SER A 64 -8.36 -3.96 7.15
C SER A 64 -7.23 -4.33 6.17
N LEU A 65 -7.39 -5.36 5.35
CA LEU A 65 -6.38 -5.74 4.34
C LEU A 65 -6.22 -4.71 3.22
N ALA A 66 -7.14 -3.74 3.13
CA ALA A 66 -7.10 -2.64 2.19
C ALA A 66 -5.74 -1.91 2.17
N PRO A 67 -5.32 -1.37 1.00
CA PRO A 67 -4.16 -0.51 0.90
C PRO A 67 -4.43 0.86 1.53
N SER A 68 -3.36 1.52 1.96
CA SER A 68 -3.39 2.93 2.33
C SER A 68 -2.03 3.59 2.14
N GLY A 69 -1.99 4.92 2.01
CA GLY A 69 -0.74 5.70 1.99
C GLY A 69 0.14 5.34 3.19
N HIS A 70 1.44 5.12 2.97
CA HIS A 70 2.41 4.64 3.97
C HIS A 70 1.99 3.38 4.78
N ASN A 71 0.95 2.63 4.38
CA ASN A 71 0.30 1.64 5.22
C ASN A 71 -0.18 2.23 6.58
N SER A 72 -0.57 3.51 6.57
CA SER A 72 -1.11 4.27 7.70
C SER A 72 -2.51 3.84 8.14
N GLN A 73 -3.17 2.89 7.47
CA GLN A 73 -4.44 2.28 7.88
C GLN A 73 -5.39 3.29 8.57
N PRO A 74 -5.78 4.40 7.90
CA PRO A 74 -6.25 5.62 8.57
C PRO A 74 -7.70 5.53 9.06
N TRP A 75 -8.19 4.32 9.33
CA TRP A 75 -9.56 4.04 9.72
C TRP A 75 -9.69 3.71 11.21
N TYR A 76 -10.87 4.00 11.75
CA TYR A 76 -11.38 3.45 12.99
C TYR A 76 -12.84 2.99 12.81
N ILE A 77 -13.30 2.14 13.73
CA ILE A 77 -14.67 1.64 13.82
C ILE A 77 -15.25 2.08 15.16
N LYS A 78 -16.43 2.69 15.14
CA LYS A 78 -17.20 3.04 16.34
C LYS A 78 -18.53 2.30 16.29
N MET A 79 -18.75 1.40 17.24
CA MET A 79 -19.98 0.61 17.28
C MET A 79 -21.17 1.51 17.65
N ILE A 80 -22.29 1.32 16.95
CA ILE A 80 -23.57 1.94 17.29
C ILE A 80 -24.50 0.89 17.89
N ASP A 81 -24.52 -0.29 17.29
CA ASP A 81 -25.23 -1.48 17.76
C ASP A 81 -24.49 -2.73 17.23
N ARG A 82 -24.99 -3.93 17.51
CA ARG A 82 -24.40 -5.21 17.09
C ARG A 82 -24.13 -5.29 15.59
N ASN A 83 -25.06 -4.83 14.76
CA ASN A 83 -24.98 -4.91 13.30
C ASN A 83 -24.76 -3.55 12.64
N GLU A 84 -24.49 -2.50 13.41
CA GLU A 84 -24.38 -1.14 12.92
C GLU A 84 -23.18 -0.43 13.52
N PHE A 85 -22.36 0.17 12.67
CA PHE A 85 -21.17 0.89 13.12
C PHE A 85 -20.83 2.04 12.16
N LEU A 86 -20.06 2.99 12.69
CA LEU A 86 -19.45 4.06 11.92
C LEU A 86 -18.03 3.68 11.54
N VAL A 87 -17.66 3.92 10.29
CA VAL A 87 -16.29 3.91 9.78
C VAL A 87 -15.83 5.36 9.74
N GLY A 88 -14.71 5.66 10.38
CA GLY A 88 -14.17 7.01 10.44
C GLY A 88 -12.70 7.13 10.08
N ALA A 89 -12.26 8.35 9.77
CA ALA A 89 -10.89 8.73 9.50
C ALA A 89 -10.17 9.09 10.80
N ASP A 90 -9.18 8.29 11.20
CA ASP A 90 -8.43 8.46 12.44
C ASP A 90 -7.46 9.65 12.35
N PRO A 91 -7.67 10.75 13.09
CA PRO A 91 -6.81 11.94 13.01
C PRO A 91 -5.36 11.66 13.36
N ALA A 92 -5.11 10.70 14.27
CA ALA A 92 -3.76 10.33 14.70
C ALA A 92 -2.94 9.60 13.62
N ARG A 93 -3.58 9.26 12.48
CA ARG A 93 -2.98 8.52 11.37
C ARG A 93 -2.95 9.29 10.07
N ARG A 94 -3.34 10.57 10.10
CA ARG A 94 -3.25 11.46 8.94
C ARG A 94 -1.79 11.64 8.52
N LEU A 95 -1.57 11.72 7.22
CA LEU A 95 -0.28 12.05 6.63
C LEU A 95 -0.30 13.55 6.31
N THR A 96 -0.13 14.40 7.33
CA THR A 96 -0.35 15.84 7.20
C THR A 96 0.67 16.53 6.30
N ALA A 97 1.85 15.92 6.07
CA ALA A 97 2.84 16.47 5.16
C ALA A 97 2.58 16.08 3.70
N VAL A 98 2.25 14.82 3.40
CA VAL A 98 2.05 14.36 2.01
C VAL A 98 0.59 14.37 1.54
N ASP A 99 -0.37 14.25 2.46
CA ASP A 99 -1.82 14.28 2.20
C ASP A 99 -2.51 15.32 3.11
N PRO A 100 -2.15 16.62 3.02
CA PRO A 100 -2.64 17.66 3.91
C PRO A 100 -4.16 17.82 3.86
N ASP A 101 -4.83 17.41 2.79
CA ASP A 101 -6.27 17.52 2.60
C ASP A 101 -7.04 16.22 2.91
N ASN A 102 -6.37 15.14 3.29
CA ASN A 102 -6.96 13.80 3.53
C ASN A 102 -7.57 13.15 2.27
N ARG A 103 -7.14 13.54 1.06
CA ARG A 103 -7.62 12.93 -0.19
C ARG A 103 -7.31 11.44 -0.20
N GLU A 104 -6.06 11.08 0.09
CA GLU A 104 -5.60 9.68 0.06
C GLU A 104 -6.11 8.88 1.24
N ALA A 105 -6.28 9.51 2.40
CA ALA A 105 -6.94 8.91 3.53
C ALA A 105 -8.37 8.47 3.17
N LEU A 106 -9.14 9.31 2.47
CA LEU A 106 -10.48 8.94 2.01
C LEU A 106 -10.48 7.88 0.91
N LEU A 107 -9.57 7.95 -0.07
CA LEU A 107 -9.39 6.86 -1.05
C LEU A 107 -9.09 5.52 -0.35
N SER A 108 -8.28 5.55 0.71
CA SER A 108 -7.95 4.37 1.53
C SER A 108 -9.17 3.85 2.30
N ILE A 109 -10.01 4.74 2.84
CA ILE A 109 -11.27 4.35 3.50
C ILE A 109 -12.25 3.78 2.47
N GLY A 110 -12.28 4.30 1.25
CA GLY A 110 -13.02 3.69 0.14
C GLY A 110 -12.58 2.24 -0.11
N ALA A 111 -11.27 1.99 -0.21
CA ALA A 111 -10.74 0.64 -0.36
C ALA A 111 -11.11 -0.28 0.83
N PHE A 112 -11.07 0.25 2.06
CA PHE A 112 -11.52 -0.47 3.26
C PHE A 112 -13.00 -0.85 3.19
N LEU A 113 -13.87 0.08 2.81
CA LEU A 113 -15.31 -0.13 2.67
C LEU A 113 -15.64 -1.16 1.57
N GLU A 114 -14.84 -1.20 0.51
CA GLU A 114 -14.99 -2.21 -0.53
C GLU A 114 -14.65 -3.62 -0.05
N ASN A 115 -13.51 -3.76 0.63
CA ASN A 115 -13.12 -5.05 1.23
C ASN A 115 -14.13 -5.50 2.28
N LEU A 116 -14.68 -4.55 3.05
CA LEU A 116 -15.77 -4.80 4.00
C LEU A 116 -17.00 -5.37 3.30
N SER A 117 -17.47 -4.71 2.24
CA SER A 117 -18.64 -5.13 1.47
C SER A 117 -18.47 -6.53 0.86
N ILE A 118 -17.29 -6.82 0.30
CA ILE A 118 -16.96 -8.14 -0.24
C ILE A 118 -16.95 -9.21 0.86
N ALA A 119 -16.27 -8.94 1.98
CA ALA A 119 -16.18 -9.88 3.09
C ALA A 119 -17.55 -10.17 3.72
N ALA A 120 -18.40 -9.14 3.87
CA ALA A 120 -19.77 -9.29 4.31
C ALA A 120 -20.55 -10.22 3.37
N GLY A 121 -20.43 -10.01 2.05
CA GLY A 121 -21.05 -10.85 1.02
C GLY A 121 -20.64 -12.32 1.12
N CYS A 122 -19.34 -12.61 1.28
CA CYS A 122 -18.85 -13.98 1.48
C CYS A 122 -19.43 -14.66 2.74
N LEU A 123 -19.75 -13.88 3.77
CA LEU A 123 -20.25 -14.36 5.06
C LEU A 123 -21.78 -14.33 5.19
N GLY A 124 -22.50 -14.10 4.09
CA GLY A 124 -23.96 -14.11 4.09
C GLY A 124 -24.59 -12.83 4.66
N TYR A 125 -23.92 -11.69 4.44
CA TYR A 125 -24.45 -10.37 4.74
C TYR A 125 -24.40 -9.46 3.53
N GLU A 126 -25.36 -8.55 3.45
CA GLU A 126 -25.26 -7.33 2.66
C GLU A 126 -24.81 -6.21 3.59
N ALA A 127 -23.78 -5.45 3.18
CA ALA A 127 -23.34 -4.26 3.87
C ALA A 127 -23.96 -3.03 3.21
N GLU A 128 -24.96 -2.44 3.87
CA GLU A 128 -25.53 -1.15 3.48
C GLU A 128 -24.59 -0.04 3.94
N ILE A 129 -23.94 0.64 2.98
CA ILE A 129 -22.92 1.66 3.25
C ILE A 129 -23.49 3.03 2.86
N LYS A 130 -23.59 3.94 3.83
CA LYS A 130 -24.01 5.33 3.63
C LYS A 130 -22.87 6.27 3.99
N VAL A 131 -22.32 6.99 3.00
CA VAL A 131 -21.37 8.09 3.27
C VAL A 131 -22.11 9.22 3.97
N ILE A 132 -21.59 9.66 5.12
CA ILE A 132 -22.19 10.70 5.97
C ILE A 132 -21.30 11.94 6.13
N ALA A 133 -20.00 11.82 5.83
CA ALA A 133 -19.09 12.96 5.81
C ALA A 133 -19.41 13.91 4.66
N ASN A 134 -19.41 15.21 4.95
CA ASN A 134 -19.60 16.30 3.99
C ASN A 134 -18.27 16.99 3.65
N SER A 135 -17.26 16.87 4.52
CA SER A 135 -15.93 17.44 4.35
C SER A 135 -14.85 16.38 4.49
N GLN A 136 -13.71 16.57 3.82
CA GLN A 136 -12.55 15.68 3.93
C GLN A 136 -11.90 15.69 5.32
N LYS A 137 -12.30 16.64 6.18
CA LYS A 137 -11.82 16.75 7.57
C LYS A 137 -12.73 16.08 8.58
N ASP A 138 -13.94 15.68 8.19
CA ASP A 138 -14.87 14.99 9.06
C ASP A 138 -14.27 13.65 9.52
N GLU A 139 -14.38 13.35 10.82
CA GLU A 139 -13.88 12.09 11.37
C GLU A 139 -14.82 10.93 11.07
N GLU A 140 -16.13 11.11 11.19
CA GLU A 140 -17.11 10.06 10.89
C GLU A 140 -17.44 10.10 9.40
N VAL A 141 -17.01 9.06 8.65
CA VAL A 141 -17.02 9.07 7.18
C VAL A 141 -18.22 8.33 6.61
N ALA A 142 -18.49 7.13 7.11
CA ALA A 142 -19.58 6.30 6.63
C ALA A 142 -20.27 5.56 7.77
N ARG A 143 -21.58 5.36 7.62
CA ARG A 143 -22.38 4.45 8.44
C ARG A 143 -22.56 3.14 7.69
N VAL A 144 -22.37 2.02 8.38
CA VAL A 144 -22.50 0.68 7.83
C VAL A 144 -23.51 -0.11 8.63
N THR A 145 -24.46 -0.72 7.95
CA THR A 145 -25.44 -1.65 8.54
C THR A 145 -25.32 -3.01 7.86
N LEU A 146 -25.11 -4.06 8.65
CA LEU A 146 -25.04 -5.43 8.16
C LEU A 146 -26.44 -6.07 8.21
N ARG A 147 -26.92 -6.57 7.07
CA ARG A 147 -28.19 -7.30 6.94
C ARG A 147 -27.92 -8.71 6.47
N LYS A 148 -28.62 -9.71 7.01
CA LYS A 148 -28.49 -11.08 6.53
C LYS A 148 -28.93 -11.17 5.07
N ALA A 149 -28.12 -11.84 4.26
CA ALA A 149 -28.33 -12.01 2.83
C ALA A 149 -27.82 -13.38 2.37
N LYS A 150 -28.04 -13.72 1.10
CA LYS A 150 -27.44 -14.92 0.50
C LYS A 150 -25.94 -14.68 0.35
N ALA A 151 -25.14 -15.66 0.78
CA ALA A 151 -23.69 -15.59 0.59
C ALA A 151 -23.31 -15.54 -0.90
N THR A 152 -22.30 -14.73 -1.22
CA THR A 152 -21.71 -14.66 -2.57
C THR A 152 -20.57 -15.67 -2.71
N ASP A 153 -20.28 -16.06 -3.95
CA ASP A 153 -19.21 -16.99 -4.30
C ASP A 153 -17.86 -16.29 -4.54
N TYR A 154 -17.72 -15.04 -4.07
CA TYR A 154 -16.48 -14.29 -4.28
C TYR A 154 -15.30 -14.98 -3.56
N PRO A 155 -14.16 -15.21 -4.23
CA PRO A 155 -13.01 -15.86 -3.62
C PRO A 155 -12.32 -14.91 -2.63
N ILE A 156 -12.62 -15.06 -1.34
CA ILE A 156 -12.08 -14.23 -0.25
C ILE A 156 -10.54 -14.22 -0.20
N SER A 157 -9.89 -15.23 -0.78
CA SER A 157 -8.44 -15.30 -0.95
C SER A 157 -7.87 -14.13 -1.78
N ARG A 158 -8.67 -13.47 -2.64
CA ARG A 158 -8.26 -12.23 -3.33
C ARG A 158 -7.95 -11.10 -2.35
N LEU A 159 -8.75 -10.93 -1.29
CA LEU A 159 -8.51 -9.93 -0.22
C LEU A 159 -7.18 -10.22 0.50
N VAL A 160 -6.91 -11.50 0.75
CA VAL A 160 -5.69 -11.95 1.44
C VAL A 160 -4.46 -11.75 0.57
N SER A 161 -4.54 -12.12 -0.72
CA SER A 161 -3.40 -12.24 -1.63
C SER A 161 -3.03 -10.96 -2.38
N ARG A 162 -3.87 -9.91 -2.30
CA ARG A 162 -3.60 -8.60 -2.91
C ARG A 162 -2.34 -7.98 -2.32
N LYS A 163 -1.49 -7.46 -3.21
CA LYS A 163 -0.25 -6.76 -2.85
C LYS A 163 0.05 -5.67 -3.87
N THR A 164 0.47 -4.52 -3.37
CA THR A 164 1.15 -3.48 -4.15
C THR A 164 2.53 -4.00 -4.53
N VAL A 165 2.78 -4.14 -5.83
CA VAL A 165 4.05 -4.63 -6.36
C VAL A 165 4.94 -3.43 -6.61
N LYS A 166 6.15 -3.40 -6.05
CA LYS A 166 7.04 -2.24 -6.20
C LYS A 166 8.19 -2.49 -7.16
N ARG A 167 8.49 -3.72 -7.56
CA ARG A 167 9.62 -4.07 -8.46
C ARG A 167 9.25 -5.18 -9.42
N GLY A 168 10.07 -5.36 -10.46
CA GLY A 168 10.00 -6.52 -11.35
C GLY A 168 8.87 -6.42 -12.36
N HIS A 169 8.42 -5.21 -12.67
CA HIS A 169 7.44 -5.01 -13.75
C HIS A 169 8.16 -5.15 -15.09
N LEU A 170 7.74 -6.13 -15.86
CA LEU A 170 8.20 -6.38 -17.23
C LEU A 170 7.86 -5.18 -18.11
N THR A 171 8.73 -4.90 -19.09
CA THR A 171 8.58 -3.78 -20.02
C THR A 171 7.56 -4.03 -21.13
N THR A 172 7.05 -5.26 -21.26
CA THR A 172 6.00 -5.62 -22.19
C THR A 172 4.74 -4.79 -21.95
N VAL A 173 4.27 -4.11 -22.99
CA VAL A 173 3.01 -3.37 -23.00
C VAL A 173 1.86 -4.31 -22.60
N ILE A 174 0.95 -3.83 -21.75
CA ILE A 174 -0.22 -4.58 -21.31
C ILE A 174 -1.15 -4.78 -22.50
N LYS A 175 -1.57 -6.03 -22.73
CA LYS A 175 -2.48 -6.38 -23.82
C LYS A 175 -3.83 -5.69 -23.64
N ALA A 176 -4.47 -5.32 -24.75
CA ALA A 176 -5.80 -4.68 -24.73
C ALA A 176 -6.82 -5.48 -23.90
N ALA A 177 -6.91 -6.80 -24.09
CA ALA A 177 -7.83 -7.66 -23.33
C ALA A 177 -7.57 -7.69 -21.80
N ASP A 178 -6.35 -7.37 -21.36
CA ASP A 178 -6.02 -7.24 -19.94
C ASP A 178 -6.38 -5.84 -19.42
N ILE A 179 -6.22 -4.79 -20.23
CA ILE A 179 -6.72 -3.45 -19.93
C ILE A 179 -8.25 -3.44 -19.84
N ASP A 180 -8.94 -4.09 -20.78
CA ASP A 180 -10.39 -4.24 -20.78
C ASP A 180 -10.86 -4.93 -19.51
N PHE A 181 -10.18 -6.02 -19.12
CA PHE A 181 -10.44 -6.72 -17.86
C PHE A 181 -10.30 -5.83 -16.62
N LEU A 182 -9.24 -5.01 -16.52
CA LEU A 182 -9.05 -4.09 -15.41
C LEU A 182 -10.07 -2.93 -15.44
N SER A 183 -10.36 -2.41 -16.63
CA SER A 183 -11.25 -1.27 -16.84
C SER A 183 -12.73 -1.57 -16.58
N GLY A 184 -13.13 -2.84 -16.65
CA GLY A 184 -14.52 -3.27 -16.44
C GLY A 184 -15.11 -2.82 -15.11
N GLU A 185 -14.30 -2.83 -14.05
CA GLU A 185 -14.70 -2.35 -12.71
C GLU A 185 -14.77 -0.82 -12.60
N LEU A 186 -14.09 -0.13 -13.51
CA LEU A 186 -13.89 1.32 -13.50
C LEU A 186 -14.79 2.08 -14.48
N LYS A 187 -15.57 1.41 -15.33
CA LYS A 187 -16.65 2.01 -16.16
C LYS A 187 -16.24 3.31 -16.89
N GLY A 188 -15.06 3.34 -17.51
CA GLY A 188 -14.57 4.50 -18.26
C GLY A 188 -13.73 5.51 -17.47
N HIS A 189 -13.42 5.24 -16.20
CA HIS A 189 -12.53 6.07 -15.38
C HIS A 189 -11.05 5.63 -15.43
N LEU A 190 -10.72 4.57 -16.19
CA LEU A 190 -9.35 4.07 -16.35
C LEU A 190 -8.79 4.51 -17.71
N PHE A 191 -7.60 5.11 -17.68
CA PHE A 191 -6.86 5.52 -18.88
C PHE A 191 -5.48 4.88 -18.87
N TYR A 192 -5.21 4.04 -19.85
CA TYR A 192 -3.91 3.37 -20.01
C TYR A 192 -3.04 4.10 -21.02
N PHE A 193 -1.78 4.34 -20.63
CA PHE A 193 -0.74 4.94 -21.45
C PHE A 193 0.37 3.92 -21.65
N PRO A 194 0.44 3.28 -22.84
CA PRO A 194 1.47 2.30 -23.14
C PRO A 194 2.87 2.86 -23.00
N ARG A 195 3.81 2.00 -22.62
CA ARG A 195 5.24 2.32 -22.58
C ARG A 195 5.71 2.99 -23.87
N ASP A 196 6.71 3.87 -23.74
CA ASP A 196 7.42 4.55 -24.84
C ASP A 196 6.57 5.50 -25.68
N THR A 197 5.27 5.66 -25.36
CA THR A 197 4.46 6.76 -25.88
C THR A 197 4.89 8.09 -25.29
N ARG A 198 4.66 9.19 -26.02
CA ARG A 198 4.93 10.56 -25.53
C ARG A 198 4.27 10.82 -24.17
N HIS A 199 3.03 10.38 -23.99
CA HIS A 199 2.27 10.61 -22.76
C HIS A 199 2.81 9.80 -21.57
N ALA A 200 3.16 8.52 -21.79
CA ALA A 200 3.80 7.71 -20.76
C ALA A 200 5.16 8.27 -20.33
N ASN A 201 5.94 8.81 -21.27
CA ASN A 201 7.21 9.48 -20.97
C ASN A 201 7.00 10.76 -20.15
N CYS A 202 5.97 11.54 -20.46
CA CYS A 202 5.58 12.72 -19.67
C CYS A 202 5.22 12.34 -18.22
N ILE A 203 4.38 11.31 -18.02
CA ILE A 203 4.03 10.81 -16.67
C ILE A 203 5.29 10.33 -15.92
N LYS A 204 6.16 9.57 -16.60
CA LYS A 204 7.42 9.07 -16.03
C LYS A 204 8.32 10.20 -15.54
N GLU A 205 8.55 11.22 -16.38
CA GLU A 205 9.37 12.39 -16.04
C GLU A 205 8.74 13.18 -14.90
N GLY A 206 7.43 13.38 -14.92
CA GLY A 206 6.69 13.99 -13.82
C GLY A 206 6.85 13.23 -12.51
N ALA A 207 6.82 11.90 -12.53
CA ALA A 207 6.95 11.09 -11.33
C ALA A 207 8.36 11.21 -10.73
N ILE A 208 9.38 11.33 -11.58
CA ILE A 208 10.77 11.59 -11.16
C ILE A 208 10.90 13.00 -10.56
N GLU A 209 10.32 14.02 -11.20
CA GLU A 209 10.38 15.39 -10.72
C GLU A 209 9.63 15.59 -9.41
N ALA A 210 8.43 15.00 -9.29
CA ALA A 210 7.68 14.96 -8.04
C ALA A 210 8.50 14.31 -6.92
N TYR A 211 9.16 13.18 -7.19
CA TYR A 211 10.03 12.55 -6.19
C TYR A 211 11.24 13.42 -5.83
N ARG A 212 11.81 14.17 -6.79
CA ARG A 212 12.89 15.14 -6.53
C ARG A 212 12.41 16.26 -5.59
N SER A 213 11.25 16.85 -5.86
CA SER A 213 10.59 17.82 -4.95
C SER A 213 10.39 17.24 -3.55
N TRP A 214 9.90 16.00 -3.47
CA TRP A 214 9.72 15.31 -2.19
C TRP A 214 11.03 15.15 -1.41
N VAL A 215 12.15 14.83 -2.07
CA VAL A 215 13.49 14.70 -1.46
C VAL A 215 14.01 16.04 -0.92
N GLU A 216 13.49 17.18 -1.38
CA GLU A 216 13.88 18.51 -0.89
C GLU A 216 12.97 18.98 0.28
N ARG A 217 11.85 18.30 0.50
CA ARG A 217 10.81 18.71 1.46
C ARG A 217 11.00 18.06 2.83
N ASP A 218 11.61 18.80 3.76
CA ASP A 218 11.93 18.34 5.12
C ASP A 218 10.71 17.76 5.87
N ALA A 219 9.53 18.39 5.75
CA ALA A 219 8.30 17.90 6.38
C ALA A 219 7.89 16.50 5.87
N ALA A 220 8.02 16.25 4.57
CA ALA A 220 7.66 14.98 3.95
C ALA A 220 8.64 13.86 4.37
N GLN A 221 9.92 14.19 4.45
CA GLN A 221 10.96 13.26 4.92
C GLN A 221 10.77 12.89 6.39
N LYS A 222 10.50 13.88 7.26
CA LYS A 222 10.21 13.65 8.68
C LYS A 222 8.99 12.74 8.85
N GLU A 223 7.93 12.98 8.09
CA GLU A 223 6.74 12.13 8.11
C GLU A 223 7.05 10.70 7.65
N ASN A 224 7.76 10.51 6.53
CA ASN A 224 8.16 9.18 6.06
C ASN A 224 9.05 8.43 7.07
N THR A 225 9.97 9.13 7.74
CA THR A 225 10.77 8.60 8.85
C THR A 225 9.88 8.17 10.00
N ALA A 226 8.92 8.99 10.41
CA ALA A 226 7.96 8.67 11.47
C ALA A 226 7.06 7.47 11.14
N TRP A 227 6.87 7.14 9.85
CA TRP A 227 6.13 5.97 9.38
C TRP A 227 7.02 4.75 9.04
N SER A 228 8.34 4.85 9.19
CA SER A 228 9.25 3.74 8.92
C SER A 228 9.29 2.75 10.10
N ARG A 229 9.24 1.45 9.78
CA ARG A 229 9.25 0.33 10.75
C ARG A 229 10.34 -0.66 10.35
N LEU A 230 11.59 -0.20 10.45
CA LEU A 230 12.73 -0.93 9.89
C LEU A 230 13.10 -2.17 10.72
N SER A 231 12.98 -2.10 12.04
CA SER A 231 13.29 -3.23 12.92
C SER A 231 12.12 -4.23 12.99
N ASN A 232 12.43 -5.50 13.27
CA ASN A 232 11.40 -6.50 13.57
C ASN A 232 10.59 -6.15 14.83
N ALA A 233 11.20 -5.45 15.80
CA ALA A 233 10.53 -5.01 17.02
C ALA A 233 9.45 -3.97 16.70
N ASP A 234 9.78 -2.95 15.91
CA ASP A 234 8.82 -1.93 15.49
C ASP A 234 7.72 -2.52 14.61
N ALA A 235 8.07 -3.40 13.68
CA ALA A 235 7.11 -4.09 12.85
C ALA A 235 6.07 -4.86 13.69
N ARG A 236 6.49 -5.58 14.73
CA ARG A 236 5.58 -6.27 15.67
C ARG A 236 4.77 -5.32 16.54
N LYS A 237 5.39 -4.25 17.01
CA LYS A 237 4.78 -3.27 17.92
C LYS A 237 3.68 -2.46 17.24
N TYR A 238 3.90 -2.01 16.01
CA TYR A 238 2.99 -1.07 15.36
C TYR A 238 2.09 -1.71 14.29
N ARG A 239 2.53 -2.80 13.65
CA ARG A 239 1.82 -3.52 12.57
C ARG A 239 1.25 -2.59 11.48
N ASP A 240 1.98 -1.51 11.19
CA ASP A 240 1.65 -0.48 10.22
C ASP A 240 2.91 -0.01 9.47
N GLY A 241 2.80 1.10 8.74
CA GLY A 241 3.99 1.80 8.25
C GLY A 241 4.77 1.06 7.17
N LEU A 242 5.94 1.63 6.87
CA LEU A 242 6.89 1.13 5.88
C LEU A 242 7.87 0.16 6.53
N THR A 243 7.55 -1.13 6.50
CA THR A 243 8.46 -2.19 6.96
C THR A 243 9.54 -2.49 5.91
N THR A 244 10.69 -3.03 6.33
CA THR A 244 11.75 -3.48 5.42
C THR A 244 11.23 -4.45 4.35
N GLU A 245 10.36 -5.40 4.74
CA GLU A 245 9.70 -6.33 3.80
C GLU A 245 8.72 -5.59 2.87
N GLY A 246 7.95 -4.63 3.39
CA GLY A 246 7.02 -3.78 2.62
C GLY A 246 7.72 -2.83 1.65
N MET A 247 8.98 -2.49 1.89
CA MET A 247 9.87 -1.77 0.97
C MET A 247 10.59 -2.70 -0.01
N GLU A 248 10.38 -4.01 0.12
CA GLU A 248 11.00 -5.07 -0.69
C GLU A 248 12.54 -5.09 -0.59
N ILE A 249 13.08 -4.75 0.58
CA ILE A 249 14.51 -4.86 0.89
C ILE A 249 14.75 -6.25 1.49
N LYS A 250 15.35 -7.16 0.70
CA LYS A 250 15.46 -8.59 1.01
C LYS A 250 16.91 -9.03 1.20
N GLY A 251 17.11 -10.28 1.64
CA GLY A 251 18.42 -10.91 1.78
C GLY A 251 19.34 -10.17 2.75
N ILE A 252 20.63 -10.10 2.41
CA ILE A 252 21.67 -9.46 3.22
C ILE A 252 21.34 -7.99 3.49
N ALA A 253 20.86 -7.26 2.47
CA ALA A 253 20.47 -5.86 2.62
C ALA A 253 19.29 -5.70 3.60
N GLY A 254 18.29 -6.59 3.51
CA GLY A 254 17.17 -6.60 4.43
C GLY A 254 17.59 -6.90 5.88
N PHE A 255 18.47 -7.89 6.05
CA PHE A 255 19.06 -8.20 7.36
C PHE A 255 19.83 -7.00 7.93
N TYR A 256 20.65 -6.34 7.11
CA TYR A 256 21.40 -5.16 7.55
C TYR A 256 20.48 -4.02 7.99
N VAL A 257 19.46 -3.70 7.18
CA VAL A 257 18.48 -2.65 7.51
C VAL A 257 17.76 -2.95 8.82
N ARG A 258 17.32 -4.20 9.03
CA ARG A 258 16.57 -4.58 10.24
C ARG A 258 17.35 -4.46 11.55
N ASN A 259 18.67 -4.60 11.49
CA ASN A 259 19.51 -4.73 12.69
C ASN A 259 20.41 -3.51 12.93
N PHE A 260 20.71 -2.71 11.91
CA PHE A 260 21.75 -1.67 11.99
C PHE A 260 21.36 -0.31 11.43
N VAL A 261 20.16 -0.16 10.86
CA VAL A 261 19.71 1.10 10.27
C VAL A 261 18.54 1.65 11.08
N SER A 262 18.64 2.92 11.48
CA SER A 262 17.53 3.64 12.10
C SER A 262 16.74 4.42 11.03
N PRO A 263 15.45 4.72 11.27
CA PRO A 263 14.66 5.53 10.33
C PRO A 263 15.33 6.85 9.92
N GLU A 264 15.99 7.55 10.85
CA GLU A 264 16.66 8.83 10.62
C GLU A 264 17.81 8.72 9.61
N ASP A 265 18.39 7.53 9.46
CA ASP A 265 19.43 7.28 8.45
C ASP A 265 18.91 7.53 7.03
N PHE A 266 17.61 7.36 6.77
CA PHE A 266 17.02 7.62 5.45
C PHE A 266 17.03 9.09 5.05
N MET A 267 17.20 10.02 6.00
CA MET A 267 17.33 11.44 5.74
C MET A 267 18.78 11.87 5.43
N LYS A 268 19.75 10.94 5.53
CA LYS A 268 21.15 11.26 5.20
C LYS A 268 21.28 11.55 3.70
N PRO A 269 22.09 12.54 3.28
CA PRO A 269 22.21 12.92 1.87
C PRO A 269 22.53 11.76 0.91
N GLY A 270 23.37 10.81 1.33
CA GLY A 270 23.69 9.62 0.54
C GLY A 270 22.49 8.69 0.34
N MET A 271 21.66 8.51 1.36
CA MET A 271 20.44 7.69 1.30
C MET A 271 19.35 8.38 0.47
N LEU A 272 19.20 9.70 0.61
CA LEU A 272 18.28 10.48 -0.20
C LEU A 272 18.65 10.40 -1.69
N LYS A 273 19.93 10.59 -2.04
CA LYS A 273 20.43 10.42 -3.42
C LYS A 273 20.16 9.02 -3.95
N GLN A 274 20.39 7.99 -3.14
CA GLN A 274 20.11 6.60 -3.53
C GLN A 274 18.61 6.36 -3.74
N SER A 275 17.76 6.94 -2.88
CA SER A 275 16.30 6.83 -2.99
C SER A 275 15.77 7.48 -4.26
N LEU A 276 16.33 8.64 -4.66
CA LEU A 276 16.02 9.29 -5.93
C LEU A 276 16.42 8.41 -7.10
N GLN A 277 17.61 7.80 -7.07
CA GLN A 277 18.03 6.86 -8.11
C GLN A 277 17.06 5.68 -8.21
N PHE A 278 16.62 5.12 -7.09
CA PHE A 278 15.62 4.06 -7.10
C PHE A 278 14.27 4.52 -7.66
N ALA A 279 13.87 5.76 -7.40
CA ALA A 279 12.65 6.33 -7.99
C ALA A 279 12.77 6.46 -9.52
N VAL A 280 13.93 6.93 -10.01
CA VAL A 280 14.25 6.99 -11.45
C VAL A 280 14.20 5.60 -12.10
N ASP A 281 14.93 4.63 -11.52
CA ASP A 281 14.96 3.26 -12.03
C ASP A 281 13.54 2.68 -12.09
N ARG A 282 12.76 2.88 -11.02
CA ARG A 282 11.38 2.41 -10.93
C ARG A 282 10.45 3.07 -11.92
N ALA A 283 10.52 4.37 -12.11
CA ALA A 283 9.70 5.07 -13.10
C ALA A 283 9.97 4.53 -14.52
N GLY A 284 11.17 4.00 -14.77
CA GLY A 284 11.55 3.32 -16.01
C GLY A 284 11.10 1.86 -16.16
N GLU A 285 10.60 1.18 -15.12
CA GLU A 285 10.07 -0.18 -15.21
C GLU A 285 8.61 -0.20 -15.72
N GLY A 286 8.16 -1.38 -16.16
CA GLY A 286 6.74 -1.63 -16.48
C GLY A 286 6.34 -1.39 -17.93
N GLY A 287 5.15 -1.89 -18.24
CA GLY A 287 4.52 -1.84 -19.54
C GLY A 287 3.76 -0.55 -19.82
N GLY A 288 3.66 0.35 -18.84
CA GLY A 288 3.06 1.67 -19.02
C GLY A 288 2.52 2.26 -17.72
N TRP A 289 1.60 3.21 -17.87
CA TRP A 289 0.98 3.95 -16.78
C TRP A 289 -0.53 3.89 -16.87
N ILE A 290 -1.21 3.84 -15.73
CA ILE A 290 -2.66 3.97 -15.63
C ILE A 290 -2.98 5.23 -14.83
N ILE A 291 -3.92 6.03 -15.32
CA ILE A 291 -4.57 7.08 -14.54
C ILE A 291 -6.01 6.63 -14.25
N ILE A 292 -6.43 6.76 -12.99
CA ILE A 292 -7.83 6.58 -12.59
C ILE A 292 -8.39 7.94 -12.19
N THR A 293 -9.54 8.30 -12.75
CA THR A 293 -10.24 9.54 -12.44
C THR A 293 -11.34 9.37 -11.40
N GLY A 294 -11.67 10.45 -10.69
CA GLY A 294 -12.67 10.47 -9.63
C GLY A 294 -14.11 10.27 -10.11
N TYR A 295 -14.95 9.70 -9.25
CA TYR A 295 -16.39 9.51 -9.46
C TYR A 295 -17.22 10.67 -8.91
N GLY A 296 -17.11 11.82 -9.58
CA GLY A 296 -17.69 13.07 -9.11
C GLY A 296 -16.81 13.77 -8.07
N ASP A 297 -17.41 14.73 -7.37
CA ASP A 297 -16.69 15.65 -6.49
C ASP A 297 -16.92 15.33 -5.00
N GLY A 298 -16.03 15.87 -4.16
CA GLY A 298 -16.14 15.78 -2.70
C GLY A 298 -15.90 14.38 -2.13
N VAL A 299 -16.31 14.19 -0.88
CA VAL A 299 -16.01 12.99 -0.09
C VAL A 299 -16.61 11.73 -0.73
N ALA A 300 -17.86 11.78 -1.18
CA ALA A 300 -18.52 10.62 -1.79
C ALA A 300 -17.78 10.14 -3.05
N GLY A 301 -17.30 11.08 -3.89
CA GLY A 301 -16.52 10.75 -5.07
C GLY A 301 -15.17 10.10 -4.73
N LEU A 302 -14.47 10.59 -3.71
CA LEU A 302 -13.21 9.98 -3.23
C LEU A 302 -13.45 8.55 -2.68
N ILE A 303 -14.49 8.36 -1.86
CA ILE A 303 -14.83 7.06 -1.32
C ILE A 303 -15.14 6.08 -2.46
N GLU A 304 -15.98 6.46 -3.41
CA GLU A 304 -16.32 5.61 -4.54
C GLU A 304 -15.10 5.29 -5.41
N THR A 305 -14.21 6.26 -5.62
CA THR A 305 -12.96 6.04 -6.37
C THR A 305 -12.05 5.03 -5.68
N GLY A 306 -11.90 5.14 -4.36
CA GLY A 306 -11.15 4.17 -3.55
C GLY A 306 -11.72 2.76 -3.62
N ARG A 307 -13.06 2.65 -3.57
CA ARG A 307 -13.76 1.36 -3.71
C ARG A 307 -13.50 0.73 -5.08
N ARG A 308 -13.65 1.50 -6.15
CA ARG A 308 -13.48 1.03 -7.53
C ARG A 308 -12.03 0.63 -7.80
N PHE A 309 -11.07 1.41 -7.30
CA PHE A 309 -9.65 1.05 -7.34
C PHE A 309 -9.38 -0.28 -6.64
N GLU A 310 -9.88 -0.49 -5.43
CA GLU A 310 -9.62 -1.75 -4.70
C GLU A 310 -10.24 -2.93 -5.44
N ARG A 311 -11.48 -2.81 -5.93
CA ARG A 311 -12.13 -3.87 -6.71
C ARG A 311 -11.32 -4.30 -7.93
N MET A 312 -10.77 -3.34 -8.69
CA MET A 312 -9.83 -3.61 -9.78
C MET A 312 -8.51 -4.24 -9.26
N ALA A 313 -7.95 -3.69 -8.19
CA ALA A 313 -6.66 -4.15 -7.67
C ALA A 313 -6.71 -5.60 -7.14
N LEU A 314 -7.87 -6.06 -6.67
CA LEU A 314 -8.10 -7.44 -6.21
C LEU A 314 -8.06 -8.48 -7.34
N THR A 315 -8.30 -8.08 -8.59
CA THR A 315 -8.33 -8.99 -9.76
C THR A 315 -7.04 -8.96 -10.58
N ALA A 316 -6.21 -7.91 -10.45
CA ALA A 316 -4.98 -7.74 -11.23
C ALA A 316 -4.00 -8.93 -11.13
N ARG A 317 -3.96 -9.60 -9.97
CA ARG A 317 -3.11 -10.78 -9.73
C ARG A 317 -3.41 -11.94 -10.67
N GLU A 318 -4.65 -12.09 -11.11
CA GLU A 318 -5.09 -13.20 -11.98
C GLU A 318 -4.49 -13.12 -13.39
N ARG A 319 -4.10 -11.91 -13.79
CA ARG A 319 -3.42 -11.63 -15.06
C ARG A 319 -1.92 -11.41 -14.90
N LEU A 320 -1.38 -11.67 -13.71
CA LEU A 320 0.02 -11.36 -13.34
C LEU A 320 0.37 -9.89 -13.58
N ILE A 321 -0.54 -8.96 -13.27
CA ILE A 321 -0.31 -7.52 -13.46
C ILE A 321 0.02 -6.86 -12.13
N GLY A 322 1.26 -6.39 -12.01
CA GLY A 322 1.70 -5.58 -10.88
C GLY A 322 1.16 -4.15 -10.96
N LEU A 323 0.66 -3.65 -9.83
CA LEU A 323 0.20 -2.27 -9.67
C LEU A 323 1.05 -1.56 -8.62
N HIS A 324 1.57 -0.39 -8.98
CA HIS A 324 2.31 0.49 -8.08
C HIS A 324 1.73 1.91 -8.11
N PRO A 325 0.95 2.33 -7.10
CA PRO A 325 0.57 3.73 -6.95
C PRO A 325 1.81 4.61 -6.79
N MET A 326 1.88 5.67 -7.58
CA MET A 326 2.95 6.67 -7.62
C MET A 326 2.36 8.02 -7.22
N THR A 327 1.89 8.10 -5.98
CA THR A 327 1.04 9.17 -5.47
C THR A 327 1.75 10.52 -5.37
N GLN A 328 3.08 10.54 -5.29
CA GLN A 328 3.89 11.76 -5.28
C GLN A 328 3.55 12.68 -6.46
N LEU A 329 3.19 12.12 -7.63
CA LEU A 329 2.80 12.91 -8.80
C LEU A 329 1.54 13.77 -8.55
N LEU A 330 0.67 13.35 -7.63
CA LEU A 330 -0.55 14.06 -7.25
C LEU A 330 -0.40 14.84 -5.93
N GLU A 331 0.68 14.64 -5.19
CA GLU A 331 0.97 15.30 -3.90
C GLU A 331 1.86 16.53 -4.09
N GLU A 332 2.83 16.46 -5.00
CA GLU A 332 3.86 17.47 -5.18
C GLU A 332 3.51 18.45 -6.30
N GLU A 333 3.84 19.72 -6.08
CA GLU A 333 3.50 20.84 -6.96
C GLU A 333 3.92 20.62 -8.43
N PRO A 334 5.15 20.14 -8.74
CA PRO A 334 5.55 19.89 -10.12
C PRO A 334 4.68 18.82 -10.81
N GLY A 335 4.29 17.78 -10.07
CA GLY A 335 3.44 16.71 -10.57
C GLY A 335 2.01 17.18 -10.83
N GLN A 336 1.44 17.96 -9.91
CA GLN A 336 0.11 18.56 -10.05
C GLN A 336 0.04 19.48 -11.27
N LYS A 337 1.05 20.34 -11.47
CA LYS A 337 1.17 21.18 -12.67
C LYS A 337 1.25 20.36 -13.96
N LEU A 338 2.01 19.26 -13.95
CA LEU A 338 2.16 18.39 -15.10
C LEU A 338 0.82 17.75 -15.49
N ILE A 339 0.08 17.23 -14.51
CA ILE A 339 -1.25 16.67 -14.74
C ILE A 339 -2.20 17.76 -15.28
N ALA A 340 -2.24 18.94 -14.64
CA ALA A 340 -3.11 20.03 -15.06
C ALA A 340 -2.81 20.56 -16.47
N SER A 341 -1.54 20.55 -16.90
CA SER A 341 -1.12 21.10 -18.20
C SER A 341 -1.26 20.12 -19.36
N ASN A 342 -1.23 18.81 -19.10
CA ASN A 342 -1.23 17.77 -20.13
C ASN A 342 -2.55 17.01 -20.25
N HIS A 343 -3.51 17.29 -19.37
CA HIS A 343 -4.82 16.67 -19.38
C HIS A 343 -5.92 17.74 -19.42
N VAL A 344 -7.06 17.41 -20.03
CA VAL A 344 -8.23 18.29 -19.98
C VAL A 344 -8.60 18.57 -18.53
N SER A 345 -9.00 19.80 -18.20
CA SER A 345 -9.33 20.24 -16.83
C SER A 345 -10.37 19.36 -16.12
N ARG A 346 -11.14 18.58 -16.89
CA ARG A 346 -12.15 17.62 -16.40
C ARG A 346 -11.56 16.27 -15.96
N MET A 347 -10.28 15.99 -16.23
CA MET A 347 -9.61 14.74 -15.84
C MET A 347 -9.16 14.86 -14.38
N ASN A 348 -10.11 14.67 -13.46
CA ASN A 348 -9.86 14.66 -12.01
C ASN A 348 -9.08 13.39 -11.61
N ALA A 349 -7.76 13.39 -11.80
CA ALA A 349 -6.90 12.25 -11.50
C ALA A 349 -6.82 11.98 -9.99
N GLN A 350 -7.12 10.74 -9.58
CA GLN A 350 -7.11 10.30 -8.19
C GLN A 350 -6.07 9.21 -7.94
N PHE A 351 -5.72 8.43 -8.97
CA PHE A 351 -4.58 7.53 -8.92
C PHE A 351 -3.73 7.67 -10.18
N VAL A 352 -2.42 7.61 -9.99
CA VAL A 352 -1.43 7.41 -11.05
C VAL A 352 -0.67 6.14 -10.69
N LEU A 353 -0.76 5.13 -11.54
CA LEU A 353 -0.20 3.81 -11.30
C LEU A 353 0.86 3.52 -12.35
N ARG A 354 2.04 3.09 -11.92
CA ARG A 354 2.94 2.33 -12.79
C ARG A 354 2.41 0.89 -12.85
N VAL A 355 2.29 0.35 -14.07
CA VAL A 355 1.73 -0.97 -14.32
C VAL A 355 2.65 -1.80 -15.24
N GLY A 356 2.64 -3.11 -15.06
CA GLY A 356 3.39 -4.05 -15.89
C GLY A 356 3.09 -5.49 -15.51
N TYR A 357 3.31 -6.42 -16.44
CA TYR A 357 3.29 -7.83 -16.09
C TYR A 357 4.42 -8.18 -15.11
N VAL A 358 4.25 -9.24 -14.35
CA VAL A 358 5.30 -9.84 -13.51
C VAL A 358 5.47 -11.32 -13.84
N GLU A 359 6.69 -11.83 -13.80
CA GLU A 359 6.94 -13.27 -14.05
C GLU A 359 6.26 -14.15 -13.01
N SER A 360 6.25 -13.70 -11.76
CA SER A 360 5.55 -14.34 -10.65
C SER A 360 5.00 -13.28 -9.71
N TYR A 361 3.77 -13.49 -9.24
CA TYR A 361 3.14 -12.53 -8.34
C TYR A 361 3.65 -12.73 -6.89
N PRO A 362 4.30 -11.73 -6.28
CA PRO A 362 4.89 -11.91 -4.96
C PRO A 362 3.83 -12.05 -3.86
N GLN A 363 4.16 -12.77 -2.79
CA GLN A 363 3.28 -12.90 -1.64
C GLN A 363 3.12 -11.58 -0.86
N PRO A 364 1.93 -11.32 -0.30
CA PRO A 364 1.67 -10.15 0.53
C PRO A 364 2.54 -10.17 1.79
N VAL A 365 3.12 -9.02 2.14
CA VAL A 365 4.02 -8.88 3.30
C VAL A 365 3.59 -7.77 4.26
N SER A 366 2.71 -6.86 3.83
CA SER A 366 2.30 -5.72 4.63
C SER A 366 1.49 -6.15 5.85
N LEU A 367 1.95 -5.70 7.01
CA LEU A 367 1.32 -5.94 8.31
C LEU A 367 0.03 -5.12 8.44
N ARG A 368 -0.86 -5.60 9.32
CA ARG A 368 -2.14 -4.96 9.64
C ARG A 368 -2.34 -4.93 11.14
N ARG A 369 -2.89 -3.82 11.62
CA ARG A 369 -3.36 -3.68 13.00
C ARG A 369 -4.49 -4.71 13.24
N PRO A 370 -4.51 -5.40 14.39
CA PRO A 370 -5.65 -6.22 14.77
C PRO A 370 -6.90 -5.34 14.94
N VAL A 371 -8.08 -5.94 14.74
CA VAL A 371 -9.37 -5.22 14.79
C VAL A 371 -9.57 -4.46 16.09
N SER A 372 -9.14 -5.04 17.21
CA SER A 372 -9.22 -4.41 18.54
C SER A 372 -8.46 -3.08 18.64
N TRP A 373 -7.45 -2.81 17.80
CA TRP A 373 -6.65 -1.58 17.85
C TRP A 373 -7.29 -0.41 17.11
N PHE A 374 -8.33 -0.66 16.32
CA PHE A 374 -9.05 0.39 15.62
C PHE A 374 -10.54 0.39 15.96
N LEU A 375 -10.96 -0.38 16.97
CA LEU A 375 -12.27 -0.29 17.58
C LEU A 375 -12.25 0.82 18.65
N ARG A 376 -13.12 1.82 18.51
CA ARG A 376 -13.41 2.84 19.51
C ARG A 376 -14.70 2.44 20.23
N THR A 377 -14.60 2.27 21.55
CA THR A 377 -15.73 2.01 22.44
C THR A 377 -16.49 3.29 22.76
#